data_AF-A0A8B8CHK7-F1
#
_entry.id   AF-A0A8B8CHK7-F1
#
_cell.length_a   1.000
_cell.length_b   1.000
_cell.length_c   1.000
_cell.angle_alpha   90.00
_cell.angle_beta   90.00
_cell.angle_gamma   90.00
#
_symmetry.space_group_name_H-M   'P 1'
#
loop_
_entity.id
_entity.type
_entity.pdbx_description
1 polymer ?
#
loop_
_entity_poly.entity_id
_entity_poly.type
_entity_poly.pdbx_seq_one_letter_code
_entity_poly.pdbx_strand_id
1 'polypeptide(L)'
;MTVQREVMAVDQDSKPRLSVFSKMEKMIVAMAKADNENGIVMRAKRNLFSDQIQSFSGCDIVDWLKRQYNITDVKEACYLATNLCQYGYIYPIDFKLSSYTVKYDRSAEYRFQAPYFWPFRKDGTADSIKYAIYLQKRSLRNKQKHGLEPYEQEAFDKLLKVFADKKEFIEKQAREQVRMTKAGLYFYGHQVTSVSEAKKQRRTEKILLDLQERAFWRVHRPRPGCIQTMEEGPKRYFQPSQMAARRRKNKDTYRAEIKFLKKALEKPKPKLSKVLESYLTWNEQYQEYDPFLDQNAALPSNPWISDDTLFWEANDTLVKIPTELRVKKWAISFFNLMKDEQGSHEFEVFLSTEYSQENIRFWKEVEDMKHGPRSMIEESVNRITSEFLSNNAPREINIDSKTLETVNRNKEEMKGKPESLRYIFDPAQEHIYLLMKKDSYPRFLRSDQYINLKEMAHNQPIKKRFFGFGSGKTQIKRQTPSPKLKRRSTSSEREANSDISGDSPIHSITPMHSYSTGNLKDMDMKQTPSSSRKKFNLLKVWLRIYNSFI
;
A
#
# COMPACT_ATOMS: atom_id res chain seq x y z
N MET A 1 26.62 -37.90 13.88
CA MET A 1 27.54 -36.89 14.45
C MET A 1 27.64 -35.72 13.48
N THR A 2 27.49 -34.51 14.01
CA THR A 2 27.85 -33.20 13.43
C THR A 2 27.05 -32.69 12.23
N VAL A 3 25.75 -32.41 12.44
CA VAL A 3 24.93 -31.47 11.62
C VAL A 3 25.01 -30.04 12.21
N GLN A 4 26.09 -29.74 12.92
CA GLN A 4 26.40 -28.43 13.48
C GLN A 4 27.76 -27.99 12.93
N ARG A 5 27.75 -27.33 11.77
CA ARG A 5 28.71 -26.32 11.31
C ARG A 5 28.58 -26.16 9.79
N GLU A 6 27.50 -25.52 9.40
CA GLU A 6 27.49 -24.64 8.24
C GLU A 6 26.38 -23.60 8.48
N VAL A 7 26.61 -22.80 9.53
CA VAL A 7 25.92 -21.53 9.67
C VAL A 7 26.43 -20.70 8.49
N MET A 8 25.58 -20.64 7.46
CA MET A 8 25.78 -19.85 6.26
C MET A 8 26.30 -18.47 6.63
N ALA A 9 27.53 -18.17 6.22
CA ALA A 9 27.98 -16.79 6.11
C ALA A 9 26.92 -16.04 5.30
N VAL A 10 26.32 -15.03 5.90
CA VAL A 10 25.33 -14.18 5.25
C VAL A 10 26.10 -13.31 4.26
N ASP A 11 26.24 -13.82 3.04
CA ASP A 11 26.71 -13.05 1.89
C ASP A 11 25.74 -11.87 1.67
N GLN A 12 26.20 -10.66 2.01
CA GLN A 12 25.41 -9.42 2.00
C GLN A 12 25.16 -8.88 0.58
N ASP A 13 25.68 -9.51 -0.46
CA ASP A 13 25.86 -8.87 -1.78
C ASP A 13 25.04 -9.47 -2.93
N SER A 14 23.84 -9.97 -2.65
CA SER A 14 22.96 -10.47 -3.72
C SER A 14 21.54 -9.98 -3.55
N LYS A 15 20.89 -9.71 -4.71
CA LYS A 15 19.46 -9.35 -4.94
C LYS A 15 18.70 -9.20 -3.63
N PRO A 16 18.10 -8.02 -3.31
CA PRO A 16 17.47 -7.85 -2.01
C PRO A 16 16.63 -9.07 -1.74
N ARG A 17 17.03 -9.90 -0.75
CA ARG A 17 16.14 -10.89 -0.17
C ARG A 17 14.88 -10.09 0.05
N LEU A 18 13.82 -10.32 -0.73
CA LEU A 18 12.56 -9.61 -0.46
C LEU A 18 12.32 -9.94 1.01
N SER A 19 12.39 -8.94 1.89
CA SER A 19 12.54 -9.16 3.33
C SER A 19 11.46 -10.11 3.86
N VAL A 20 10.34 -10.16 3.15
CA VAL A 20 9.24 -11.13 3.20
C VAL A 20 9.70 -12.59 3.14
N PHE A 21 10.47 -13.03 2.13
CA PHE A 21 10.92 -14.43 2.02
C PHE A 21 11.77 -14.84 3.21
N SER A 22 12.72 -14.00 3.62
CA SER A 22 13.54 -14.29 4.80
C SER A 22 12.70 -14.38 6.08
N LYS A 23 11.63 -13.58 6.21
CA LYS A 23 10.67 -13.69 7.31
C LYS A 23 9.84 -14.98 7.24
N MET A 24 9.35 -15.35 6.05
CA MET A 24 8.59 -16.60 5.85
C MET A 24 9.46 -17.83 6.14
N GLU A 25 10.71 -17.84 5.68
CA GLU A 25 11.68 -18.92 5.92
C GLU A 25 11.96 -19.10 7.41
N LYS A 26 12.20 -17.99 8.15
CA LYS A 26 12.36 -18.03 9.60
C LYS A 26 11.14 -18.63 10.30
N MET A 27 9.94 -18.28 9.83
CA MET A 27 8.70 -18.82 10.37
C MET A 27 8.59 -20.33 10.10
N ILE A 28 8.91 -20.79 8.89
CA ILE A 28 8.91 -22.21 8.52
C ILE A 28 9.93 -23.01 9.34
N VAL A 29 11.14 -22.46 9.52
CA VAL A 29 12.17 -23.09 10.37
C VAL A 29 11.69 -23.20 11.81
N ALA A 30 11.01 -22.18 12.35
CA ALA A 30 10.43 -22.23 13.69
C ALA A 30 9.32 -23.29 13.81
N MET A 31 8.41 -23.35 12.82
CA MET A 31 7.34 -24.36 12.75
C MET A 31 7.89 -25.79 12.65
N ALA A 32 9.00 -25.99 11.94
CA ALA A 32 9.57 -27.31 11.67
C ALA A 32 10.49 -27.85 12.80
N LYS A 33 10.67 -27.12 13.91
CA LYS A 33 11.44 -27.60 15.06
C LYS A 33 10.74 -28.83 15.67
N ALA A 34 11.52 -29.86 15.98
CA ALA A 34 11.02 -31.14 16.51
C ALA A 34 10.59 -31.09 17.98
N ASP A 35 10.86 -29.99 18.68
CA ASP A 35 10.46 -29.83 20.08
C ASP A 35 8.95 -29.56 20.15
N ASN A 36 8.21 -30.49 20.74
CA ASN A 36 6.75 -30.47 20.87
C ASN A 36 6.18 -29.19 21.51
N GLU A 37 7.01 -28.40 22.19
CA GLU A 37 6.60 -27.15 22.83
C GLU A 37 6.61 -25.95 21.87
N ASN A 38 7.45 -25.97 20.83
CA ASN A 38 7.72 -24.79 19.98
C ASN A 38 7.40 -25.01 18.49
N GLY A 39 7.28 -26.25 18.02
CA GLY A 39 6.99 -26.59 16.62
C GLY A 39 5.59 -27.12 16.36
N ILE A 40 5.30 -27.43 15.09
CA ILE A 40 4.11 -28.15 14.67
C ILE A 40 4.39 -29.65 14.72
N VAL A 41 3.56 -30.39 15.45
CA VAL A 41 3.69 -31.84 15.59
C VAL A 41 3.31 -32.53 14.28
N MET A 42 4.28 -33.21 13.66
CA MET A 42 4.07 -34.04 12.47
C MET A 42 3.47 -35.39 12.87
N ARG A 43 2.32 -35.76 12.30
CA ARG A 43 1.65 -37.03 12.58
C ARG A 43 1.75 -37.99 11.39
N ALA A 44 2.00 -39.26 11.66
CA ALA A 44 2.04 -40.31 10.64
C ALA A 44 0.62 -40.88 10.42
N LYS A 45 -0.01 -40.56 9.28
CA LYS A 45 -1.35 -41.06 8.95
C LYS A 45 -1.25 -42.29 8.03
N ARG A 46 -1.94 -43.38 8.39
CA ARG A 46 -2.10 -44.56 7.51
C ARG A 46 -3.25 -44.28 6.55
N ASN A 47 -2.99 -44.31 5.24
CA ASN A 47 -4.04 -44.36 4.22
C ASN A 47 -4.17 -45.80 3.72
N LEU A 48 -5.39 -46.25 3.39
CA LEU A 48 -5.69 -47.63 2.95
C LEU A 48 -4.81 -48.15 1.78
N PHE A 49 -4.12 -47.27 1.05
CA PHE A 49 -3.30 -47.59 -0.13
C PHE A 49 -1.89 -46.96 -0.12
N SER A 50 -1.43 -46.36 0.98
CA SER A 50 -0.13 -45.69 1.07
C SER A 50 0.48 -45.78 2.48
N ASP A 51 1.77 -46.12 2.52
CA ASP A 51 2.59 -46.10 3.73
C ASP A 51 2.64 -44.69 4.37
N GLN A 52 2.92 -44.65 5.68
CA GLN A 52 2.86 -43.49 6.56
C GLN A 52 3.62 -42.27 6.03
N ILE A 53 2.89 -41.27 5.51
CA ILE A 53 3.43 -39.93 5.23
C ILE A 53 3.20 -39.08 6.49
N GLN A 54 4.27 -38.49 7.00
CA GLN A 54 4.18 -37.50 8.06
C GLN A 54 3.58 -36.19 7.53
N SER A 55 2.49 -35.74 8.14
CA SER A 55 1.73 -34.54 7.78
C SER A 55 1.23 -33.79 9.01
N PHE A 56 0.70 -32.59 8.79
CA PHE A 56 -0.04 -31.83 9.79
C PHE A 56 -1.32 -31.27 9.16
N SER A 57 -2.34 -31.04 9.98
CA SER A 57 -3.62 -30.53 9.51
C SER A 57 -3.62 -29.00 9.38
N GLY A 58 -4.61 -28.46 8.67
CA GLY A 58 -4.87 -27.02 8.62
C GLY A 58 -5.07 -26.39 10.01
N CYS A 59 -5.72 -27.11 10.93
CA CYS A 59 -5.83 -26.68 12.33
C CYS A 59 -4.47 -26.53 13.02
N ASP A 60 -3.57 -27.49 12.84
CA ASP A 60 -2.28 -27.50 13.55
C ASP A 60 -1.42 -26.27 13.20
N ILE A 61 -1.39 -25.87 11.92
CA ILE A 61 -0.65 -24.68 11.47
C ILE A 61 -1.32 -23.38 11.91
N VAL A 62 -2.65 -23.29 11.83
CA VAL A 62 -3.39 -22.08 12.24
C VAL A 62 -3.28 -21.88 13.75
N ASP A 63 -3.41 -22.94 14.55
CA ASP A 63 -3.28 -22.86 15.99
C ASP A 63 -1.85 -22.49 16.41
N TRP A 64 -0.84 -22.96 15.68
CA TRP A 64 0.55 -22.55 15.90
C TRP A 64 0.75 -21.06 15.59
N LEU A 65 0.23 -20.57 14.46
CA LEU A 65 0.34 -19.15 14.07
C LEU A 65 -0.33 -18.22 15.08
N LYS A 66 -1.53 -18.59 15.56
CA LYS A 66 -2.26 -17.83 16.58
C LYS A 66 -1.48 -17.75 17.88
N ARG A 67 -0.92 -18.87 18.34
CA ARG A 67 -0.11 -18.93 19.57
C ARG A 67 1.19 -18.14 19.44
N GLN A 68 1.92 -18.31 18.35
CA GLN A 68 3.25 -17.70 18.18
C GLN A 68 3.21 -16.20 17.95
N TYR A 69 2.19 -15.70 17.25
CA TYR A 69 2.09 -14.28 16.87
C TYR A 69 0.93 -13.54 17.56
N ASN A 70 0.29 -14.16 18.54
CA ASN A 70 -0.85 -13.61 19.29
C ASN A 70 -1.98 -13.10 18.38
N ILE A 71 -2.28 -13.84 17.30
CA ILE A 71 -3.33 -13.49 16.33
C ILE A 71 -4.69 -13.89 16.92
N THR A 72 -5.59 -12.92 17.07
CA THR A 72 -6.93 -13.13 17.62
C THR A 72 -7.90 -13.65 16.56
N ASP A 73 -7.88 -13.09 15.35
CA ASP A 73 -8.74 -13.49 14.23
C ASP A 73 -8.22 -14.75 13.52
N VAL A 74 -9.05 -15.79 13.48
CA VAL A 74 -8.74 -17.05 12.79
C VAL A 74 -8.58 -16.82 11.28
N LYS A 75 -9.32 -15.87 10.68
CA LYS A 75 -9.23 -15.59 9.24
C LYS A 75 -7.86 -15.02 8.87
N GLU A 76 -7.30 -14.15 9.70
CA GLU A 76 -5.95 -13.61 9.52
C GLU A 76 -4.89 -14.72 9.56
N ALA A 77 -4.97 -15.61 10.54
CA ALA A 77 -4.05 -16.75 10.64
C ALA A 77 -4.20 -17.73 9.45
N CYS A 78 -5.42 -17.99 8.98
CA CYS A 78 -5.67 -18.80 7.77
C CYS A 78 -5.09 -18.13 6.52
N TYR A 79 -5.18 -16.80 6.41
CA TYR A 79 -4.61 -16.05 5.30
C TYR A 79 -3.09 -16.14 5.29
N LEU A 80 -2.43 -16.00 6.44
CA LEU A 80 -0.99 -16.17 6.56
C LEU A 80 -0.54 -17.60 6.19
N ALA A 81 -1.26 -18.63 6.67
CA ALA A 81 -1.01 -20.02 6.27
C ALA A 81 -1.22 -20.24 4.76
N THR A 82 -2.25 -19.62 4.19
CA THR A 82 -2.51 -19.64 2.74
C THR A 82 -1.35 -19.04 1.96
N ASN A 83 -0.78 -17.93 2.41
CA ASN A 83 0.40 -17.33 1.77
C ASN A 83 1.60 -18.29 1.80
N LEU A 84 1.86 -18.96 2.92
CA LEU A 84 2.96 -19.96 2.99
C LEU A 84 2.76 -21.11 1.99
N CYS A 85 1.50 -21.51 1.78
CA CYS A 85 1.13 -22.55 0.82
C CYS A 85 1.30 -22.05 -0.63
N GLN A 86 0.85 -20.84 -0.91
CA GLN A 86 0.92 -20.18 -2.22
C GLN A 86 2.35 -19.88 -2.67
N TYR A 87 3.24 -19.54 -1.74
CA TYR A 87 4.68 -19.42 -2.00
C TYR A 87 5.42 -20.75 -1.93
N GLY A 88 4.73 -21.87 -1.70
CA GLY A 88 5.34 -23.21 -1.78
C GLY A 88 6.24 -23.60 -0.62
N TYR A 89 6.16 -22.92 0.52
CA TYR A 89 6.85 -23.35 1.75
C TYR A 89 6.16 -24.53 2.42
N ILE A 90 4.85 -24.65 2.25
CA ILE A 90 4.05 -25.82 2.58
C ILE A 90 3.23 -26.23 1.35
N TYR A 91 2.82 -27.49 1.28
CA TYR A 91 1.96 -27.97 0.20
C TYR A 91 0.96 -29.01 0.70
N PRO A 92 -0.24 -29.08 0.09
CA PRO A 92 -1.23 -30.10 0.42
C PRO A 92 -0.78 -31.47 -0.09
N ILE A 93 -1.08 -32.53 0.66
CA ILE A 93 -0.81 -33.91 0.22
C ILE A 93 -1.77 -34.33 -0.89
N ASP A 94 -3.03 -33.88 -0.82
CA ASP A 94 -4.01 -34.08 -1.88
C ASP A 94 -4.02 -32.90 -2.86
N PHE A 95 -3.39 -33.12 -4.02
CA PHE A 95 -3.31 -32.16 -5.12
C PHE A 95 -4.59 -32.08 -5.98
N LYS A 96 -5.64 -32.85 -5.65
CA LYS A 96 -6.97 -32.73 -6.30
C LYS A 96 -7.67 -31.43 -5.94
N LEU A 97 -7.31 -30.83 -4.80
CA LEU A 97 -7.79 -29.52 -4.42
C LEU A 97 -7.21 -28.47 -5.39
N SER A 98 -8.10 -27.75 -6.07
CA SER A 98 -7.76 -26.67 -7.00
C SER A 98 -7.26 -25.40 -6.30
N SER A 99 -7.47 -25.31 -4.99
CA SER A 99 -7.13 -24.13 -4.20
C SER A 99 -5.98 -24.40 -3.23
N TYR A 100 -5.02 -23.48 -3.21
CA TYR A 100 -3.94 -23.39 -2.22
C TYR A 100 -4.37 -22.74 -0.90
N THR A 101 -5.66 -22.47 -0.74
CA THR A 101 -6.22 -21.93 0.51
C THR A 101 -6.08 -22.94 1.64
N VAL A 102 -5.49 -22.49 2.75
CA VAL A 102 -5.46 -23.24 4.00
C VAL A 102 -6.70 -22.90 4.79
N LYS A 103 -7.48 -23.93 5.13
CA LYS A 103 -8.68 -23.83 5.95
C LYS A 103 -8.41 -24.30 7.37
N TYR A 104 -9.16 -23.76 8.33
CA TYR A 104 -9.14 -24.24 9.71
C TYR A 104 -9.95 -25.54 9.84
N ASP A 105 -9.42 -26.63 9.29
CA ASP A 105 -10.02 -27.95 9.38
C ASP A 105 -8.96 -29.06 9.52
N ARG A 106 -9.44 -30.24 9.93
CA ARG A 106 -8.62 -31.47 10.07
C ARG A 106 -8.65 -32.36 8.82
N SER A 107 -9.35 -31.92 7.76
CA SER A 107 -9.58 -32.72 6.55
C SER A 107 -8.44 -32.54 5.55
N ALA A 108 -7.91 -31.32 5.45
CA ALA A 108 -6.77 -30.98 4.60
C ALA A 108 -5.46 -31.21 5.36
N GLU A 109 -4.56 -31.95 4.73
CA GLU A 109 -3.26 -32.32 5.28
C GLU A 109 -2.15 -31.67 4.45
N TYR A 110 -1.20 -31.09 5.16
CA TYR A 110 -0.10 -30.32 4.60
C TYR A 110 1.25 -30.88 5.04
N ARG A 111 2.28 -30.49 4.31
CA ARG A 111 3.66 -30.85 4.62
C ARG A 111 4.61 -29.71 4.27
N PHE A 112 5.71 -29.62 5.01
CA PHE A 112 6.78 -28.67 4.70
C PHE A 112 7.51 -29.02 3.41
N GLN A 113 7.82 -27.99 2.63
CA GLN A 113 8.67 -28.07 1.45
C GLN A 113 10.15 -28.14 1.82
N ALA A 114 10.92 -28.93 1.08
CA ALA A 114 12.36 -28.99 1.28
C ALA A 114 13.00 -27.63 0.92
N PRO A 115 14.01 -27.16 1.69
CA PRO A 115 14.73 -25.92 1.40
C PRO A 115 15.29 -25.84 -0.02
N TYR A 116 15.59 -26.99 -0.62
CA TYR A 116 16.03 -27.07 -2.01
C TYR A 116 15.04 -26.43 -3.00
N PHE A 117 13.74 -26.58 -2.74
CA PHE A 117 12.61 -26.10 -3.56
C PHE A 117 12.04 -24.75 -3.10
N TRP A 118 12.70 -24.05 -2.18
CA TRP A 118 12.21 -22.74 -1.75
C TRP A 118 12.31 -21.69 -2.87
N PRO A 119 11.34 -20.75 -2.96
CA PRO A 119 11.22 -19.76 -4.03
C PRO A 119 12.49 -18.95 -4.35
N PHE A 120 13.29 -18.63 -3.34
CA PHE A 120 14.39 -17.67 -3.46
C PHE A 120 15.75 -18.34 -3.29
N ARG A 121 16.31 -18.86 -4.39
CA ARG A 121 17.70 -19.35 -4.46
C ARG A 121 18.41 -18.79 -5.70
N LYS A 122 19.70 -18.46 -5.57
CA LYS A 122 20.55 -17.97 -6.68
C LYS A 122 20.54 -18.92 -7.89
N ASP A 123 20.49 -20.23 -7.65
CA ASP A 123 20.59 -21.29 -8.69
C ASP A 123 19.24 -21.98 -9.01
N GLY A 124 18.19 -21.61 -8.27
CA GLY A 124 16.87 -22.23 -8.28
C GLY A 124 15.90 -21.60 -9.27
N THR A 125 16.38 -21.12 -10.43
CA THR A 125 15.46 -20.61 -11.45
C THR A 125 14.58 -21.75 -11.94
N ALA A 126 13.27 -21.58 -11.80
CA ALA A 126 12.26 -22.43 -12.42
C ALA A 126 12.28 -22.17 -13.94
N ASP A 127 13.33 -22.70 -14.56
CA ASP A 127 13.62 -22.54 -15.98
C ASP A 127 12.73 -23.47 -16.81
N SER A 128 12.40 -23.01 -18.01
CA SER A 128 11.55 -23.70 -18.97
C SER A 128 12.14 -25.04 -19.42
N ILE A 129 13.47 -25.18 -19.49
CA ILE A 129 14.13 -26.47 -19.78
C ILE A 129 13.91 -27.46 -18.64
N LYS A 130 14.10 -27.04 -17.38
CA LYS A 130 13.85 -27.89 -16.20
C LYS A 130 12.39 -28.32 -16.13
N TYR A 131 11.45 -27.44 -16.50
CA TYR A 131 10.04 -27.78 -16.56
C TYR A 131 9.73 -28.81 -17.65
N ALA A 132 10.33 -28.67 -18.83
CA ALA A 132 10.19 -29.66 -19.91
C ALA A 132 10.70 -31.05 -19.49
N ILE A 133 11.84 -31.11 -18.79
CA ILE A 133 12.37 -32.37 -18.22
C ILE A 133 11.39 -32.97 -17.21
N TYR A 134 10.79 -32.15 -16.34
CA TYR A 134 9.79 -32.60 -15.38
C TYR A 134 8.54 -33.21 -16.05
N LEU A 135 7.99 -32.52 -17.06
CA LEU A 135 6.82 -32.98 -17.81
C LEU A 135 7.14 -34.27 -18.59
N GLN A 136 8.31 -34.34 -19.23
CA GLN A 136 8.77 -35.56 -19.92
C GLN A 136 8.98 -36.72 -18.94
N LYS A 137 9.54 -36.47 -17.75
CA LYS A 137 9.66 -37.51 -16.70
C LYS A 137 8.30 -38.06 -16.30
N ARG A 138 7.27 -37.21 -16.22
CA ARG A 138 5.90 -37.62 -15.88
C ARG A 138 5.20 -38.35 -17.02
N SER A 139 5.43 -37.96 -18.28
CA SER A 139 4.86 -38.65 -19.45
C SER A 139 5.34 -40.10 -19.58
N LEU A 140 6.57 -40.39 -19.13
CA LEU A 140 7.17 -41.74 -19.11
C LEU A 140 6.61 -42.68 -18.02
N ARG A 141 5.66 -42.22 -17.19
CA ARG A 141 5.07 -42.99 -16.09
C ARG A 141 3.64 -43.41 -16.41
N ASN A 142 3.07 -44.28 -15.56
CA ASN A 142 1.70 -44.77 -15.75
C ASN A 142 0.70 -43.60 -15.86
N LYS A 143 0.02 -43.53 -17.02
CA LYS A 143 -0.90 -42.46 -17.40
C LYS A 143 -2.07 -42.27 -16.42
N GLN A 144 -2.58 -43.33 -15.80
CA GLN A 144 -3.71 -43.24 -14.87
C GLN A 144 -3.35 -42.60 -13.52
N LYS A 145 -2.09 -42.71 -13.09
CA LYS A 145 -1.64 -42.22 -11.76
C LYS A 145 -0.77 -40.97 -11.84
N HIS A 146 -0.03 -40.79 -12.93
CA HIS A 146 0.97 -39.74 -13.10
C HIS A 146 0.80 -38.93 -14.40
N GLY A 147 -0.31 -39.16 -15.12
CA GLY A 147 -0.64 -38.45 -16.36
C GLY A 147 -0.56 -36.94 -16.20
N LEU A 148 -0.20 -36.27 -17.30
CA LEU A 148 -0.19 -34.82 -17.37
C LEU A 148 -1.64 -34.30 -17.35
N GLU A 149 -1.88 -33.25 -16.59
CA GLU A 149 -3.15 -32.51 -16.64
C GLU A 149 -3.26 -31.79 -18.01
N PRO A 150 -4.47 -31.45 -18.51
CA PRO A 150 -4.62 -30.88 -19.86
C PRO A 150 -3.76 -29.64 -20.13
N TYR A 151 -3.65 -28.72 -19.16
CA TYR A 151 -2.79 -27.53 -19.29
C TYR A 151 -1.28 -27.88 -19.24
N GLU A 152 -0.91 -28.93 -18.51
CA GLU A 152 0.48 -29.42 -18.46
C GLU A 152 0.86 -30.05 -19.80
N GLN A 153 -0.07 -30.77 -20.44
CA GLN A 153 0.12 -31.33 -21.78
C GLN A 153 0.29 -30.21 -22.82
N GLU A 154 -0.58 -29.20 -22.80
CA GLU A 154 -0.47 -28.05 -23.70
C GLU A 154 0.86 -27.29 -23.49
N ALA A 155 1.27 -27.08 -22.24
CA ALA A 155 2.55 -26.48 -21.91
C ALA A 155 3.72 -27.35 -22.41
N PHE A 156 3.63 -28.67 -22.25
CA PHE A 156 4.66 -29.60 -22.71
C PHE A 156 4.84 -29.55 -24.23
N ASP A 157 3.74 -29.58 -24.97
CA ASP A 157 3.76 -29.52 -26.44
C ASP A 157 4.35 -28.20 -26.94
N LYS A 158 4.05 -27.09 -26.25
CA LYS A 158 4.67 -25.78 -26.54
C LYS A 158 6.17 -25.79 -26.27
N LEU A 159 6.60 -26.35 -25.13
CA LEU A 159 8.02 -26.40 -24.77
C LEU A 159 8.84 -27.27 -25.72
N LEU A 160 8.30 -28.40 -26.19
CA LEU A 160 8.97 -29.25 -27.18
C LEU A 160 9.10 -28.57 -28.55
N LYS A 161 8.17 -27.67 -28.91
CA LYS A 161 8.29 -26.84 -30.11
C LYS A 161 9.38 -25.76 -29.93
N VAL A 162 9.40 -25.09 -28.77
CA VAL A 162 10.38 -24.03 -28.47
C VAL A 162 11.80 -24.58 -28.32
N PHE A 163 11.97 -25.77 -27.74
CA PHE A 163 13.27 -26.41 -27.50
C PHE A 163 13.48 -27.64 -28.39
N ALA A 164 13.07 -27.56 -29.66
CA ALA A 164 13.18 -28.67 -30.60
C ALA A 164 14.63 -29.16 -30.76
N ASP A 165 15.59 -28.22 -30.76
CA ASP A 165 17.04 -28.46 -30.81
C ASP A 165 17.58 -29.22 -29.58
N LYS A 166 16.92 -29.06 -28.42
CA LYS A 166 17.32 -29.68 -27.14
C LYS A 166 16.45 -30.88 -26.75
N LYS A 167 15.57 -31.34 -27.64
CA LYS A 167 14.62 -32.43 -27.34
C LYS A 167 15.33 -33.70 -26.88
N GLU A 168 16.38 -34.14 -27.59
CA GLU A 168 17.14 -35.34 -27.23
C GLU A 168 17.78 -35.23 -25.85
N PHE A 169 18.31 -34.06 -25.52
CA PHE A 169 18.87 -33.77 -24.21
C PHE A 169 17.80 -33.88 -23.12
N ILE A 170 16.63 -33.27 -23.32
CA ILE A 170 15.50 -33.33 -22.38
C ILE A 170 15.06 -34.77 -22.16
N GLU A 171 14.92 -35.56 -23.23
CA GLU A 171 14.53 -36.96 -23.14
C GLU A 171 15.57 -37.82 -22.40
N LYS A 172 16.86 -37.64 -22.72
CA LYS A 172 17.95 -38.39 -22.08
C LYS A 172 18.01 -38.06 -20.58
N GLN A 173 17.92 -36.79 -20.22
CA GLN A 173 17.89 -36.34 -18.82
C GLN A 173 16.66 -36.90 -18.07
N ALA A 174 15.48 -36.86 -18.67
CA ALA A 174 14.26 -37.40 -18.07
C ALA A 174 14.34 -38.92 -17.87
N ARG A 175 14.80 -39.67 -18.88
CA ARG A 175 15.00 -41.13 -18.79
C ARG A 175 15.98 -41.49 -17.69
N GLU A 176 17.08 -40.75 -17.58
CA GLU A 176 18.10 -41.00 -16.56
C GLU A 176 17.59 -40.73 -15.15
N GLN A 177 16.86 -39.63 -14.92
CA GLN A 177 16.23 -39.38 -13.62
C GLN A 177 15.21 -40.48 -13.25
N VAL A 178 14.38 -40.92 -14.20
CA VAL A 178 13.45 -42.05 -13.96
C VAL A 178 14.23 -43.32 -13.61
N ARG A 179 15.33 -43.61 -14.31
CA ARG A 179 16.19 -44.77 -14.06
C ARG A 179 16.79 -44.71 -12.65
N MET A 180 17.38 -43.58 -12.28
CA MET A 180 17.96 -43.37 -10.95
C MET A 180 16.92 -43.49 -9.83
N THR A 181 15.70 -42.95 -10.01
CA THR A 181 14.59 -43.10 -9.06
C THR A 181 14.09 -44.54 -8.98
N LYS A 182 14.07 -45.30 -10.08
CA LYS A 182 13.71 -46.74 -10.07
C LYS A 182 14.78 -47.60 -9.41
N ALA A 183 16.05 -47.31 -9.67
CA ALA A 183 17.21 -48.00 -9.11
C ALA A 183 17.47 -47.65 -7.63
N GLY A 184 16.85 -46.59 -7.13
CA GLY A 184 17.02 -46.13 -5.74
C GLY A 184 18.39 -45.50 -5.46
N LEU A 185 19.02 -44.92 -6.48
CA LEU A 185 20.34 -44.30 -6.41
C LEU A 185 20.34 -42.88 -5.81
N TYR A 186 19.17 -42.35 -5.44
CA TYR A 186 19.04 -41.02 -4.81
C TYR A 186 19.01 -41.06 -3.27
N PHE A 187 19.13 -42.24 -2.65
CA PHE A 187 18.83 -42.44 -1.23
C PHE A 187 20.12 -42.49 -0.38
N TYR A 188 20.33 -41.49 0.48
CA TYR A 188 21.44 -41.45 1.45
C TYR A 188 20.98 -41.88 2.86
N GLY A 189 21.64 -42.91 3.39
CA GLY A 189 22.09 -42.95 4.80
C GLY A 189 21.05 -43.09 5.91
N HIS A 190 20.34 -44.22 6.00
CA HIS A 190 19.79 -44.71 7.27
C HIS A 190 20.20 -46.18 7.46
N GLN A 191 20.63 -46.56 8.68
CA GLN A 191 20.83 -47.97 9.03
C GLN A 191 19.45 -48.63 9.06
N VAL A 192 19.21 -49.58 8.16
CA VAL A 192 17.95 -50.31 8.09
C VAL A 192 18.17 -51.72 8.63
N THR A 193 17.37 -52.10 9.61
CA THR A 193 17.45 -53.39 10.33
C THR A 193 16.92 -54.56 9.51
N SER A 194 16.12 -54.32 8.46
CA SER A 194 15.58 -55.38 7.60
C SER A 194 15.36 -54.96 6.13
N VAL A 195 15.37 -55.95 5.23
CA VAL A 195 15.15 -55.77 3.78
C VAL A 195 13.73 -55.28 3.46
N SER A 196 12.73 -55.68 4.26
CA SER A 196 11.33 -55.27 4.10
C SER A 196 11.12 -53.79 4.47
N GLU A 197 11.75 -53.33 5.55
CA GLU A 197 11.74 -51.92 5.96
C GLU A 197 12.46 -51.04 4.93
N ALA A 198 13.58 -51.51 4.39
CA ALA A 198 14.33 -50.77 3.36
C ALA A 198 13.50 -50.60 2.06
N LYS A 199 12.77 -51.66 1.65
CA LYS A 199 11.86 -51.59 0.49
C LYS A 199 10.70 -50.62 0.73
N LYS A 200 10.13 -50.62 1.95
CA LYS A 200 9.03 -49.72 2.35
C LYS A 200 9.47 -48.26 2.37
N GLN A 201 10.62 -47.98 2.98
CA GLN A 201 11.19 -46.63 3.08
C GLN A 201 11.48 -46.04 1.69
N ARG A 202 12.11 -46.80 0.79
CA ARG A 202 12.37 -46.39 -0.60
C ARG A 202 11.09 -46.01 -1.36
N ARG A 203 9.98 -46.72 -1.10
CA ARG A 203 8.68 -46.43 -1.71
C ARG A 203 8.11 -45.10 -1.21
N THR A 204 8.18 -44.85 0.10
CA THR A 204 7.72 -43.61 0.73
C THR A 204 8.54 -42.40 0.28
N GLU A 205 9.87 -42.52 0.26
CA GLU A 205 10.77 -41.44 -0.15
C GLU A 205 10.57 -41.06 -1.63
N LYS A 206 10.32 -42.06 -2.50
CA LYS A 206 9.96 -41.81 -3.89
C LYS A 206 8.67 -40.99 -4.04
N ILE A 207 7.63 -41.36 -3.29
CA ILE A 207 6.36 -40.63 -3.29
C ILE A 207 6.57 -39.19 -2.79
N LEU A 208 7.36 -39.03 -1.74
CA LEU A 208 7.65 -37.72 -1.18
C LEU A 208 8.38 -36.80 -2.17
N LEU A 209 9.41 -37.32 -2.84
CA LEU A 209 10.14 -36.57 -3.87
C LEU A 209 9.20 -36.12 -5.00
N ASP A 210 8.30 -37.01 -5.44
CA ASP A 210 7.28 -36.69 -6.45
C ASP A 210 6.33 -35.57 -5.99
N LEU A 211 5.89 -35.60 -4.72
CA LEU A 211 4.99 -34.58 -4.15
C LEU A 211 5.70 -33.23 -4.01
N GLN A 212 6.95 -33.21 -3.53
CA GLN A 212 7.75 -32.00 -3.37
C GLN A 212 8.04 -31.32 -4.71
N GLU A 213 8.45 -32.09 -5.72
CA GLU A 213 8.73 -31.59 -7.06
C GLU A 213 7.44 -31.10 -7.74
N ARG A 214 6.31 -31.79 -7.56
CA ARG A 214 5.00 -31.33 -8.05
C ARG A 214 4.57 -30.02 -7.38
N ALA A 215 4.74 -29.89 -6.07
CA ALA A 215 4.44 -28.66 -5.34
C ALA A 215 5.26 -27.48 -5.86
N PHE A 216 6.57 -27.68 -6.08
CA PHE A 216 7.45 -26.68 -6.68
C PHE A 216 6.93 -26.20 -8.03
N TRP A 217 6.66 -27.11 -8.96
CA TRP A 217 6.22 -26.73 -10.30
C TRP A 217 4.85 -26.05 -10.32
N ARG A 218 3.93 -26.41 -9.44
CA ARG A 218 2.63 -25.73 -9.39
C ARG A 218 2.70 -24.28 -8.88
N VAL A 219 3.71 -23.93 -8.08
CA VAL A 219 3.95 -22.53 -7.67
C VAL A 219 4.57 -21.73 -8.82
N HIS A 220 5.53 -22.32 -9.54
CA HIS A 220 6.26 -21.62 -10.61
C HIS A 220 5.58 -21.67 -11.99
N ARG A 221 4.69 -22.63 -12.20
CA ARG A 221 3.88 -22.83 -13.42
C ARG A 221 2.44 -23.18 -12.99
N PRO A 222 1.73 -22.22 -12.38
CA PRO A 222 0.40 -22.46 -11.85
C PRO A 222 -0.61 -22.74 -12.98
N ARG A 223 -1.70 -23.42 -12.62
CA ARG A 223 -2.82 -23.67 -13.53
C ARG A 223 -3.42 -22.33 -14.01
N PRO A 224 -3.91 -22.24 -15.26
CA PRO A 224 -4.60 -21.04 -15.72
C PRO A 224 -5.74 -20.64 -14.78
N GLY A 225 -5.83 -19.34 -14.45
CA GLY A 225 -6.80 -18.78 -13.50
C GLY A 225 -6.37 -18.80 -12.02
N CYS A 226 -5.26 -19.46 -11.67
CA CYS A 226 -4.65 -19.37 -10.35
C CYS A 226 -3.76 -18.11 -10.24
N ILE A 227 -3.61 -17.59 -9.02
CA ILE A 227 -2.71 -16.47 -8.71
C ILE A 227 -1.27 -16.86 -9.05
N GLN A 228 -0.58 -16.03 -9.84
CA GLN A 228 0.84 -16.19 -10.13
C GLN A 228 1.67 -15.54 -9.03
N THR A 229 1.94 -16.30 -7.97
CA THR A 229 2.59 -15.80 -6.75
C THR A 229 4.04 -15.34 -6.97
N MET A 230 4.65 -15.82 -8.05
CA MET A 230 6.03 -15.53 -8.47
C MET A 230 6.12 -14.53 -9.63
N GLU A 231 5.00 -13.87 -10.01
CA GLU A 231 5.01 -12.84 -11.05
C GLU A 231 5.78 -11.62 -10.54
N GLU A 232 6.94 -11.37 -11.13
CA GLU A 232 7.65 -10.11 -10.93
C GLU A 232 6.90 -9.04 -11.73
N GLY A 233 6.44 -7.97 -11.03
CA GLY A 233 5.88 -6.80 -11.70
C GLY A 233 6.86 -6.14 -12.68
N PRO A 234 6.50 -5.02 -13.31
CA PRO A 234 7.34 -4.36 -14.31
C PRO A 234 8.80 -4.23 -13.85
N LYS A 235 9.72 -4.74 -14.67
CA LYS A 235 11.15 -4.76 -14.34
C LYS A 235 11.59 -3.34 -14.00
N ARG A 236 12.21 -3.17 -12.83
CA ARG A 236 12.85 -1.90 -12.48
C ARG A 236 14.05 -1.71 -13.39
N TYR A 237 14.13 -0.56 -14.08
CA TYR A 237 15.26 -0.21 -14.94
C TYR A 237 16.63 -0.18 -14.21
N PHE A 238 16.63 -0.17 -12.87
CA PHE A 238 17.83 -0.13 -12.05
C PHE A 238 17.83 -1.24 -10.99
N GLN A 239 18.87 -2.07 -10.99
CA GLN A 239 19.05 -3.08 -9.95
C GLN A 239 19.78 -2.48 -8.73
N PRO A 240 19.40 -2.85 -7.49
CA PRO A 240 20.10 -2.40 -6.28
C PRO A 240 21.61 -2.72 -6.26
N SER A 241 22.03 -3.84 -6.85
CA SER A 241 23.43 -4.20 -7.05
C SER A 241 24.16 -3.20 -7.96
N GLN A 242 23.50 -2.72 -9.02
CA GLN A 242 24.02 -1.67 -9.89
C GLN A 242 24.07 -0.32 -9.16
N MET A 243 23.12 -0.04 -8.26
CA MET A 243 23.18 1.15 -7.40
C MET A 243 24.32 1.08 -6.38
N ALA A 244 24.55 -0.08 -5.76
CA ALA A 244 25.67 -0.30 -4.84
C ALA A 244 27.03 -0.20 -5.56
N ALA A 245 27.14 -0.80 -6.76
CA ALA A 245 28.33 -0.68 -7.61
C ALA A 245 28.58 0.76 -8.09
N ARG A 246 27.53 1.56 -8.34
CA ARG A 246 27.63 2.99 -8.66
C ARG A 246 27.93 3.87 -7.44
N ARG A 247 27.70 3.40 -6.22
CA ARG A 247 28.13 4.04 -4.97
C ARG A 247 29.61 3.79 -4.65
N ARG A 248 30.48 3.70 -5.66
CA ARG A 248 31.92 3.84 -5.41
C ARG A 248 32.13 5.24 -4.82
N LYS A 249 32.44 5.29 -3.52
CA LYS A 249 32.63 6.53 -2.79
C LYS A 249 33.84 7.26 -3.39
N ASN A 250 33.57 8.25 -4.22
CA ASN A 250 34.58 9.11 -4.84
C ASN A 250 34.65 10.45 -4.09
N LYS A 251 35.66 11.26 -4.38
CA LYS A 251 35.87 12.56 -3.73
C LYS A 251 34.63 13.47 -3.81
N ASP A 252 33.91 13.45 -4.93
CA ASP A 252 32.73 14.29 -5.13
C ASP A 252 31.51 13.82 -4.32
N THR A 253 31.34 12.51 -4.14
CA THR A 253 30.30 11.96 -3.26
C THR A 253 30.50 12.40 -1.80
N TYR A 254 31.74 12.36 -1.31
CA TYR A 254 32.06 12.86 0.03
C TYR A 254 31.86 14.37 0.16
N ARG A 255 32.23 15.16 -0.87
CA ARG A 255 31.96 16.61 -0.88
C ARG A 255 30.46 16.90 -0.81
N ALA A 256 29.65 16.19 -1.58
CA ALA A 256 28.20 16.32 -1.55
C ALA A 256 27.60 15.90 -0.20
N GLU A 257 28.08 14.81 0.39
CA GLU A 257 27.66 14.34 1.71
C GLU A 257 28.03 15.35 2.81
N ILE A 258 29.25 15.88 2.79
CA ILE A 258 29.68 16.93 3.73
C ILE A 258 28.79 18.18 3.59
N LYS A 259 28.51 18.61 2.34
CA LYS A 259 27.61 19.75 2.09
C LYS A 259 26.21 19.48 2.65
N PHE A 260 25.68 18.28 2.45
CA PHE A 260 24.39 17.87 2.99
C PHE A 260 24.38 17.86 4.53
N LEU A 261 25.40 17.27 5.16
CA LEU A 261 25.51 17.17 6.62
C LEU A 261 25.67 18.56 7.27
N LYS A 262 26.49 19.45 6.70
CA LYS A 262 26.61 20.84 7.16
C LYS A 262 25.25 21.54 7.14
N LYS A 263 24.53 21.46 6.02
CA LYS A 263 23.17 22.01 5.90
C LYS A 263 22.19 21.37 6.89
N ALA A 264 22.36 20.10 7.23
CA ALA A 264 21.50 19.41 8.20
C ALA A 264 21.80 19.81 9.66
N LEU A 265 23.03 20.23 9.97
CA LEU A 265 23.43 20.76 11.28
C LEU A 265 22.91 22.18 11.52
N GLU A 266 22.79 23.00 10.48
CA GLU A 266 22.25 24.36 10.54
C GLU A 266 20.74 24.40 10.83
N LYS A 267 20.02 23.30 10.60
CA LYS A 267 18.57 23.24 10.81
C LYS A 267 18.25 23.17 12.31
N PRO A 268 17.51 24.15 12.88
CA PRO A 268 17.09 24.08 14.28
C PRO A 268 16.16 22.89 14.49
N LYS A 269 16.40 22.11 15.55
CA LYS A 269 15.62 20.91 15.89
C LYS A 269 14.89 21.12 17.21
N PRO A 270 13.55 21.09 17.24
CA PRO A 270 12.80 21.15 18.50
C PRO A 270 13.05 19.88 19.34
N LYS A 271 12.85 19.98 20.65
CA LYS A 271 12.90 18.82 21.55
C LYS A 271 11.80 17.82 21.17
N LEU A 272 12.14 16.53 21.16
CA LEU A 272 11.20 15.45 20.81
C LEU A 272 9.93 15.48 21.68
N SER A 273 10.06 15.75 22.98
CA SER A 273 8.91 15.87 23.88
C SER A 273 7.91 16.94 23.43
N LYS A 274 8.39 18.11 22.98
CA LYS A 274 7.55 19.20 22.48
C LYS A 274 6.91 18.88 21.13
N VAL A 275 7.61 18.14 20.28
CA VAL A 275 7.04 17.65 19.02
C VAL A 275 5.90 16.66 19.30
N LEU A 276 6.11 15.70 20.20
CA LEU A 276 5.09 14.71 20.55
C LEU A 276 3.88 15.34 21.24
N GLU A 277 4.10 16.26 22.17
CA GLU A 277 3.04 17.03 22.82
C GLU A 277 2.19 17.77 21.78
N SER A 278 2.82 18.45 20.81
CA SER A 278 2.12 19.13 19.71
C SER A 278 1.27 18.17 18.87
N TYR A 279 1.80 17.00 18.51
CA TYR A 279 1.04 15.99 17.76
C TYR A 279 -0.15 15.43 18.53
N LEU A 280 0.00 15.20 19.84
CA LEU A 280 -1.09 14.73 20.68
C LEU A 280 -2.20 15.77 20.78
N THR A 281 -1.84 17.03 21.06
CA THR A 281 -2.81 18.14 21.10
C THR A 281 -3.52 18.31 19.76
N TRP A 282 -2.78 18.20 18.64
CA TRP A 282 -3.38 18.24 17.30
C TRP A 282 -4.37 17.07 17.10
N ASN A 283 -3.99 15.85 17.48
CA ASN A 283 -4.89 14.71 17.34
C ASN A 283 -6.16 14.84 18.20
N GLU A 284 -6.03 15.29 19.45
CA GLU A 284 -7.17 15.54 20.34
C GLU A 284 -8.10 16.62 19.78
N GLN A 285 -7.55 17.67 19.19
CA GLN A 285 -8.32 18.77 18.60
C GLN A 285 -9.03 18.35 17.30
N TYR A 286 -8.43 17.50 16.48
CA TYR A 286 -8.98 17.11 15.17
C TYR A 286 -9.83 15.84 15.20
N GLN A 287 -9.88 15.11 16.32
CA GLN A 287 -10.64 13.87 16.45
C GLN A 287 -12.14 14.06 16.15
N GLU A 288 -12.74 15.18 16.56
CA GLU A 288 -14.17 15.49 16.31
C GLU A 288 -14.48 15.78 14.82
N TYR A 289 -13.45 15.98 13.99
CA TYR A 289 -13.56 16.25 12.56
C TYR A 289 -13.24 15.02 11.70
N ASP A 290 -12.88 13.89 12.31
CA ASP A 290 -12.52 12.66 11.61
C ASP A 290 -13.71 11.68 11.53
N PRO A 291 -14.31 11.46 10.34
CA PRO A 291 -15.43 10.54 10.16
C PRO A 291 -15.13 9.07 10.46
N PHE A 292 -13.85 8.68 10.58
CA PHE A 292 -13.47 7.33 11.00
C PHE A 292 -13.47 7.16 12.52
N LEU A 293 -13.30 8.25 13.28
CA LEU A 293 -13.18 8.21 14.74
C LEU A 293 -14.43 8.71 15.46
N ASP A 294 -15.09 9.74 14.94
CA ASP A 294 -16.33 10.28 15.50
C ASP A 294 -17.49 10.17 14.51
N GLN A 295 -18.57 9.52 14.94
CA GLN A 295 -19.79 9.36 14.15
C GLN A 295 -20.49 10.71 13.89
N ASN A 296 -20.24 11.72 14.73
CA ASN A 296 -20.79 13.06 14.57
C ASN A 296 -19.96 13.96 13.64
N ALA A 297 -18.76 13.52 13.22
CA ALA A 297 -17.95 14.30 12.28
C ALA A 297 -18.59 14.40 10.88
N ALA A 298 -19.46 13.45 10.53
CA ALA A 298 -20.16 13.39 9.24
C ALA A 298 -21.68 13.42 9.42
N LEU A 299 -22.22 14.53 9.92
CA LEU A 299 -23.67 14.72 10.06
C LEU A 299 -24.31 15.21 8.74
N PRO A 300 -25.50 14.71 8.36
CA PRO A 300 -26.39 13.84 9.14
C PRO A 300 -25.97 12.38 9.18
N SER A 301 -25.23 11.90 8.19
CA SER A 301 -24.63 10.56 8.15
C SER A 301 -23.44 10.52 7.18
N ASN A 302 -22.56 9.53 7.33
CA ASN A 302 -21.44 9.31 6.41
C ASN A 302 -21.96 8.76 5.06
N PRO A 303 -21.79 9.50 3.93
CA PRO A 303 -22.33 9.09 2.63
C PRO A 303 -21.87 7.72 2.15
N TRP A 304 -20.68 7.27 2.56
CA TRP A 304 -20.14 5.97 2.17
C TRP A 304 -20.80 4.78 2.89
N ILE A 305 -21.55 5.04 3.96
CA ILE A 305 -22.27 4.03 4.75
C ILE A 305 -23.77 4.10 4.49
N SER A 306 -24.32 5.31 4.37
CA SER A 306 -25.77 5.54 4.28
C SER A 306 -26.30 5.76 2.87
N ASP A 307 -25.43 5.96 1.88
CA ASP A 307 -25.77 6.42 0.52
C ASP A 307 -26.53 7.77 0.50
N ASP A 308 -26.43 8.57 1.57
CA ASP A 308 -27.03 9.91 1.68
C ASP A 308 -25.99 11.01 1.39
N THR A 309 -26.21 11.81 0.34
CA THR A 309 -25.29 12.85 -0.12
C THR A 309 -25.39 14.17 0.64
N LEU A 310 -26.34 14.31 1.57
CA LEU A 310 -26.59 15.56 2.29
C LEU A 310 -25.35 16.10 3.02
N PHE A 311 -24.47 15.24 3.54
CA PHE A 311 -23.22 15.69 4.16
C PHE A 311 -22.30 16.43 3.16
N TRP A 312 -22.23 15.97 1.90
CA TRP A 312 -21.43 16.65 0.87
C TRP A 312 -22.08 17.95 0.44
N GLU A 313 -23.40 17.96 0.24
CA GLU A 313 -24.14 19.18 -0.11
C GLU A 313 -24.01 20.26 0.97
N ALA A 314 -24.08 19.87 2.25
CA ALA A 314 -23.89 20.80 3.37
C ALA A 314 -22.44 21.32 3.50
N ASN A 315 -21.46 20.63 2.90
CA ASN A 315 -20.04 21.00 2.93
C ASN A 315 -19.50 21.35 1.53
N ASP A 316 -20.38 21.77 0.60
CA ASP A 316 -19.98 22.27 -0.72
C ASP A 316 -19.11 23.54 -0.57
N THR A 317 -18.35 23.92 -1.60
CA THR A 317 -17.33 24.97 -1.52
C THR A 317 -17.89 26.30 -1.00
N LEU A 318 -19.01 26.73 -1.58
CA LEU A 318 -19.75 27.93 -1.19
C LEU A 318 -21.17 27.53 -0.82
N VAL A 319 -21.52 27.77 0.45
CA VAL A 319 -22.84 27.46 1.00
C VAL A 319 -23.37 28.66 1.76
N LYS A 320 -24.69 28.88 1.68
CA LYS A 320 -25.32 30.01 2.35
C LYS A 320 -25.11 30.00 3.86
N ILE A 321 -25.10 28.81 4.46
CA ILE A 321 -24.88 28.62 5.89
C ILE A 321 -23.96 27.40 6.04
N PRO A 322 -22.70 27.60 6.45
CA PRO A 322 -21.76 26.50 6.69
C PRO A 322 -22.17 25.64 7.89
N THR A 323 -21.69 24.40 7.94
CA THR A 323 -21.92 23.52 9.08
C THR A 323 -21.19 24.00 10.34
N GLU A 324 -21.72 23.66 11.52
CA GLU A 324 -21.14 24.09 12.80
C GLU A 324 -19.66 23.66 12.94
N LEU A 325 -19.35 22.41 12.59
CA LEU A 325 -17.98 21.91 12.60
C LEU A 325 -17.11 22.71 11.62
N ARG A 326 -17.58 22.98 10.40
CA ARG A 326 -16.82 23.77 9.42
C ARG A 326 -16.45 25.16 9.96
N VAL A 327 -17.41 25.87 10.57
CA VAL A 327 -17.15 27.20 11.18
C VAL A 327 -16.19 27.09 12.37
N LYS A 328 -16.40 26.13 13.28
CA LYS A 328 -15.49 25.92 14.42
C LYS A 328 -14.05 25.61 13.99
N LYS A 329 -13.88 24.89 12.88
CA LYS A 329 -12.57 24.55 12.33
C LYS A 329 -11.76 25.78 11.92
N TRP A 330 -12.43 26.86 11.51
CA TRP A 330 -11.77 28.12 11.18
C TRP A 330 -11.06 28.73 12.39
N ALA A 331 -11.61 28.59 13.59
CA ALA A 331 -10.99 29.10 14.83
C ALA A 331 -9.78 28.28 15.29
N ILE A 332 -9.63 27.03 14.82
CA ILE A 332 -8.48 26.18 15.19
C ILE A 332 -7.17 26.80 14.69
N SER A 333 -7.16 27.33 13.47
CA SER A 333 -5.97 27.99 12.94
C SER A 333 -6.31 28.89 11.75
N PHE A 334 -5.53 29.97 11.60
CA PHE A 334 -5.63 30.86 10.43
C PHE A 334 -5.46 30.10 9.10
N PHE A 335 -4.63 29.05 9.08
CA PHE A 335 -4.48 28.19 7.92
C PHE A 335 -5.80 27.50 7.51
N ASN A 336 -6.59 27.02 8.49
CA ASN A 336 -7.88 26.40 8.17
C ASN A 336 -8.88 27.42 7.61
N LEU A 337 -8.91 28.63 8.18
CA LEU A 337 -9.75 29.72 7.67
C LEU A 337 -9.37 30.07 6.22
N MET A 338 -8.07 30.24 5.94
CA MET A 338 -7.57 30.61 4.61
C MET A 338 -7.71 29.50 3.57
N LYS A 339 -7.62 28.23 3.99
CA LYS A 339 -7.78 27.07 3.10
C LYS A 339 -9.24 26.80 2.73
N ASP A 340 -10.18 27.19 3.58
CA ASP A 340 -11.61 27.07 3.31
C ASP A 340 -12.07 28.23 2.42
N GLU A 341 -12.66 27.94 1.26
CA GLU A 341 -13.07 28.97 0.30
C GLU A 341 -14.14 29.90 0.88
N GLN A 342 -15.14 29.35 1.59
CA GLN A 342 -16.13 30.15 2.29
C GLN A 342 -15.48 30.92 3.46
N GLY A 343 -14.60 30.27 4.24
CA GLY A 343 -13.90 30.92 5.35
C GLY A 343 -13.08 32.13 4.88
N SER A 344 -12.32 31.95 3.79
CA SER A 344 -11.54 33.02 3.15
C SER A 344 -12.43 34.13 2.59
N HIS A 345 -13.61 33.80 2.06
CA HIS A 345 -14.59 34.78 1.61
C HIS A 345 -15.15 35.61 2.77
N GLU A 346 -15.61 34.97 3.86
CA GLU A 346 -16.10 35.66 5.05
C GLU A 346 -15.03 36.55 5.69
N PHE A 347 -13.78 36.07 5.71
CA PHE A 347 -12.65 36.85 6.21
C PHE A 347 -12.34 38.06 5.32
N GLU A 348 -12.44 37.94 3.99
CA GLU A 348 -12.30 39.08 3.08
C GLU A 348 -13.40 40.12 3.28
N VAL A 349 -14.64 39.68 3.47
CA VAL A 349 -15.77 40.55 3.79
C VAL A 349 -15.50 41.30 5.10
N PHE A 350 -15.04 40.60 6.14
CA PHE A 350 -14.64 41.24 7.41
C PHE A 350 -13.56 42.30 7.20
N LEU A 351 -12.47 41.97 6.50
CA LEU A 351 -11.39 42.92 6.22
C LEU A 351 -11.87 44.15 5.44
N SER A 352 -12.90 43.99 4.60
CA SER A 352 -13.50 45.12 3.87
C SER A 352 -14.19 46.13 4.77
N THR A 353 -14.71 45.68 5.93
CA THR A 353 -15.28 46.57 6.94
C THR A 353 -14.21 47.35 7.71
N GLU A 354 -12.99 46.80 7.80
CA GLU A 354 -11.82 47.44 8.40
C GLU A 354 -10.92 48.15 7.37
N TYR A 355 -11.35 48.26 6.10
CA TYR A 355 -10.57 48.82 4.99
C TYR A 355 -9.16 48.21 4.86
N SER A 356 -9.05 46.88 5.01
CA SER A 356 -7.77 46.15 4.98
C SER A 356 -7.79 44.90 4.08
N GLN A 357 -8.74 44.82 3.13
CA GLN A 357 -8.90 43.66 2.24
C GLN A 357 -7.80 43.49 1.18
N GLU A 358 -6.98 44.51 0.94
CA GLU A 358 -5.80 44.42 0.05
C GLU A 358 -4.84 43.31 0.48
N ASN A 359 -4.71 43.05 1.78
CA ASN A 359 -3.82 42.04 2.33
C ASN A 359 -4.21 40.61 1.90
N ILE A 360 -5.49 40.26 2.01
CA ILE A 360 -5.96 38.93 1.62
C ILE A 360 -5.99 38.79 0.10
N ARG A 361 -6.29 39.87 -0.64
CA ARG A 361 -6.30 39.86 -2.11
C ARG A 361 -4.91 39.67 -2.68
N PHE A 362 -3.91 40.38 -2.15
CA PHE A 362 -2.51 40.15 -2.49
C PHE A 362 -2.12 38.69 -2.24
N TRP A 363 -2.47 38.15 -1.07
CA TRP A 363 -2.13 36.76 -0.73
C TRP A 363 -2.76 35.75 -1.72
N LYS A 364 -4.03 35.96 -2.11
CA LYS A 364 -4.75 35.13 -3.09
C LYS A 364 -4.12 35.22 -4.48
N GLU A 365 -3.84 36.43 -4.99
CA GLU A 365 -3.21 36.61 -6.31
C GLU A 365 -1.82 35.94 -6.38
N VAL A 366 -1.04 35.99 -5.29
CA VAL A 366 0.25 35.28 -5.21
C VAL A 366 0.06 33.76 -5.23
N GLU A 367 -0.92 33.22 -4.51
CA GLU A 367 -1.24 31.78 -4.56
C GLU A 367 -1.69 31.32 -5.95
N ASP A 368 -2.55 32.11 -6.61
CA ASP A 368 -3.03 31.83 -7.97
C ASP A 368 -1.88 31.86 -8.97
N MET A 369 -0.95 32.80 -8.85
CA MET A 369 0.27 32.82 -9.66
C MET A 369 1.15 31.58 -9.41
N LYS A 370 1.34 31.18 -8.15
CA LYS A 370 2.17 30.02 -7.75
C LYS A 370 1.62 28.70 -8.25
N HIS A 371 0.31 28.57 -8.37
CA HIS A 371 -0.36 27.35 -8.86
C HIS A 371 -0.78 27.45 -10.33
N GLY A 372 -0.65 28.62 -10.93
CA GLY A 372 -1.00 28.91 -12.32
C GLY A 372 0.00 28.37 -13.36
N PRO A 373 -0.40 28.44 -14.65
CA PRO A 373 0.42 28.00 -15.78
C PRO A 373 1.68 28.84 -15.93
N ARG A 374 2.76 28.22 -16.42
CA ARG A 374 4.07 28.87 -16.57
C ARG A 374 4.05 30.08 -17.51
N SER A 375 3.19 30.06 -18.54
CA SER A 375 3.06 31.14 -19.52
C SER A 375 2.58 32.46 -18.92
N MET A 376 1.84 32.42 -17.81
CA MET A 376 1.22 33.60 -17.18
C MET A 376 2.06 34.19 -16.03
N ILE A 377 3.18 33.57 -15.67
CA ILE A 377 3.96 34.01 -14.50
C ILE A 377 4.44 35.45 -14.68
N GLU A 378 5.05 35.79 -15.82
CA GLU A 378 5.66 37.11 -16.02
C GLU A 378 4.60 38.23 -16.03
N GLU A 379 3.48 37.99 -16.72
CA GLU A 379 2.33 38.89 -16.72
C GLU A 379 1.76 39.06 -15.30
N SER A 380 1.60 37.96 -14.56
CA SER A 380 1.06 37.99 -13.20
C SER A 380 2.00 38.70 -12.23
N VAL A 381 3.32 38.51 -12.35
CA VAL A 381 4.31 39.25 -11.56
C VAL A 381 4.20 40.74 -11.81
N ASN A 382 4.08 41.17 -13.06
CA ASN A 382 3.93 42.57 -13.39
C ASN A 382 2.60 43.14 -12.87
N ARG A 383 1.49 42.41 -13.04
CA ARG A 383 0.17 42.79 -12.51
C ARG A 383 0.21 42.96 -11.00
N ILE A 384 0.67 41.95 -10.26
CA ILE A 384 0.77 41.97 -8.79
C ILE A 384 1.68 43.10 -8.31
N THR A 385 2.81 43.33 -8.98
CA THR A 385 3.70 44.45 -8.64
C THR A 385 2.99 45.79 -8.82
N SER A 386 2.27 45.98 -9.93
CA SER A 386 1.55 47.23 -10.23
C SER A 386 0.37 47.50 -9.29
N GLU A 387 -0.34 46.45 -8.88
CA GLU A 387 -1.57 46.57 -8.10
C GLU A 387 -1.32 46.71 -6.59
N PHE A 388 -0.26 46.08 -6.06
CA PHE A 388 -0.04 45.98 -4.61
C PHE A 388 1.30 46.56 -4.11
N LEU A 389 2.34 46.64 -4.94
CA LEU A 389 3.72 46.94 -4.47
C LEU A 389 4.33 48.23 -5.02
N SER A 390 3.74 48.81 -6.07
CA SER A 390 4.28 50.04 -6.66
C SER A 390 3.96 51.25 -5.79
N ASN A 391 4.78 52.29 -5.86
CA ASN A 391 4.49 53.53 -5.15
C ASN A 391 3.14 54.10 -5.62
N ASN A 392 2.22 54.35 -4.68
CA ASN A 392 0.84 54.77 -4.94
C ASN A 392 0.02 53.72 -5.72
N ALA A 393 0.30 52.44 -5.49
CA ALA A 393 -0.49 51.37 -6.09
C ALA A 393 -1.96 51.46 -5.63
N PRO A 394 -2.93 51.09 -6.48
CA PRO A 394 -4.36 51.22 -6.16
C PRO A 394 -4.79 50.38 -4.94
N ARG A 395 -4.03 49.34 -4.60
CA ARG A 395 -4.23 48.47 -3.43
C ARG A 395 -2.90 48.23 -2.70
N GLU A 396 -2.14 49.31 -2.49
CA GLU A 396 -0.83 49.26 -1.85
C GLU A 396 -0.88 48.53 -0.50
N ILE A 397 -0.05 47.49 -0.33
CA ILE A 397 0.06 46.72 0.91
C ILE A 397 1.17 47.28 1.80
N ASN A 398 0.98 47.20 3.11
CA ASN A 398 2.01 47.61 4.07
C ASN A 398 3.05 46.48 4.27
N ILE A 399 4.22 46.63 3.66
CA ILE A 399 5.37 45.72 3.85
C ILE A 399 6.63 46.50 4.22
N ASP A 400 7.54 45.86 4.96
CA ASP A 400 8.80 46.49 5.33
C ASP A 400 9.74 46.71 4.13
N SER A 401 10.53 47.78 4.16
CA SER A 401 11.40 48.20 3.04
C SER A 401 12.33 47.08 2.57
N LYS A 402 12.84 46.26 3.50
CA LYS A 402 13.76 45.16 3.19
C LYS A 402 13.06 44.06 2.38
N THR A 403 11.81 43.74 2.70
CA THR A 403 10.98 42.80 1.94
C THR A 403 10.73 43.31 0.52
N LEU A 404 10.37 44.59 0.38
CA LEU A 404 10.16 45.23 -0.93
C LEU A 404 11.44 45.25 -1.79
N GLU A 405 12.58 45.64 -1.21
CA GLU A 405 13.89 45.61 -1.86
C GLU A 405 14.26 44.20 -2.33
N THR A 406 13.96 43.17 -1.52
CA THR A 406 14.23 41.78 -1.88
C THR A 406 13.41 41.35 -3.10
N VAL A 407 12.13 41.68 -3.16
CA VAL A 407 11.27 41.39 -4.30
C VAL A 407 11.76 42.11 -5.56
N ASN A 408 12.07 43.40 -5.46
CA ASN A 408 12.57 44.20 -6.58
C ASN A 408 13.91 43.70 -7.12
N ARG A 409 14.85 43.38 -6.22
CA ARG A 409 16.15 42.78 -6.61
C ARG A 409 15.96 41.43 -7.31
N ASN A 410 15.13 40.55 -6.76
CA ASN A 410 14.85 39.25 -7.37
C ASN A 410 14.18 39.40 -8.74
N LYS A 411 13.32 40.42 -8.93
CA LYS A 411 12.66 40.71 -10.21
C LYS A 411 13.67 41.02 -11.31
N GLU A 412 14.65 41.87 -11.01
CA GLU A 412 15.71 42.25 -11.95
C GLU A 412 16.68 41.09 -12.21
N GLU A 413 17.13 40.38 -11.16
CA GLU A 413 18.07 39.25 -11.28
C GLU A 413 17.49 38.06 -12.09
N MET A 414 16.16 37.88 -12.04
CA MET A 414 15.47 36.73 -12.64
C MET A 414 14.72 37.07 -13.94
N LYS A 415 14.96 38.26 -14.49
CA LYS A 415 14.35 38.72 -15.74
C LYS A 415 14.64 37.74 -16.88
N GLY A 416 13.61 37.39 -17.65
CA GLY A 416 13.70 36.41 -18.75
C GLY A 416 13.77 34.94 -18.32
N LYS A 417 13.59 34.63 -17.02
CA LYS A 417 13.53 33.25 -16.49
C LYS A 417 12.24 33.01 -15.70
N PRO A 418 11.11 32.72 -16.37
CA PRO A 418 9.80 32.58 -15.71
C PRO A 418 9.78 31.53 -14.58
N GLU A 419 10.57 30.47 -14.67
CA GLU A 419 10.67 29.45 -13.61
C GLU A 419 11.24 29.98 -12.31
N SER A 420 12.14 30.95 -12.37
CA SER A 420 12.76 31.55 -11.18
C SER A 420 11.82 32.55 -10.52
N LEU A 421 10.89 33.14 -11.27
CA LEU A 421 9.92 34.12 -10.79
C LEU A 421 8.74 33.53 -9.99
N ARG A 422 8.50 32.22 -10.06
CA ARG A 422 7.31 31.59 -9.40
C ARG A 422 7.22 31.87 -7.90
N TYR A 423 8.36 32.01 -7.22
CA TYR A 423 8.45 32.20 -5.77
C TYR A 423 8.95 33.60 -5.39
N ILE A 424 8.86 34.57 -6.32
CA ILE A 424 9.41 35.92 -6.11
C ILE A 424 8.77 36.65 -4.93
N PHE A 425 7.47 36.46 -4.73
CA PHE A 425 6.71 37.11 -3.66
C PHE A 425 6.69 36.31 -2.35
N ASP A 426 7.42 35.18 -2.23
CA ASP A 426 7.44 34.37 -0.98
C ASP A 426 7.72 35.22 0.28
N PRO A 427 8.71 36.13 0.29
CA PRO A 427 8.97 36.96 1.47
C PRO A 427 7.80 37.90 1.81
N ALA A 428 7.21 38.56 0.80
CA ALA A 428 6.09 39.48 0.98
C ALA A 428 4.82 38.74 1.39
N GLN A 429 4.55 37.59 0.78
CA GLN A 429 3.39 36.77 1.10
C GLN A 429 3.47 36.21 2.53
N GLU A 430 4.65 35.77 2.98
CA GLU A 430 4.85 35.34 4.36
C GLU A 430 4.65 36.49 5.35
N HIS A 431 5.17 37.69 5.04
CA HIS A 431 4.98 38.89 5.85
C HIS A 431 3.48 39.21 6.03
N ILE A 432 2.74 39.30 4.92
CA ILE A 432 1.30 39.61 4.93
C ILE A 432 0.48 38.51 5.60
N TYR A 433 0.82 37.24 5.39
CA TYR A 433 0.18 36.13 6.07
C TYR A 433 0.36 36.22 7.59
N LEU A 434 1.57 36.54 8.06
CA LEU A 434 1.85 36.70 9.49
C LEU A 434 1.19 37.95 10.09
N LEU A 435 1.09 39.03 9.33
CA LEU A 435 0.36 40.24 9.70
C LEU A 435 -1.12 39.92 9.96
N MET A 436 -1.81 39.35 8.97
CA MET A 436 -3.22 38.96 9.11
C MET A 436 -3.42 37.93 10.23
N LYS A 437 -2.51 36.95 10.35
CA LYS A 437 -2.58 35.91 11.39
C LYS A 437 -2.50 36.48 12.81
N LYS A 438 -1.68 37.51 13.03
CA LYS A 438 -1.43 38.09 14.35
C LYS A 438 -2.42 39.17 14.72
N ASP A 439 -2.96 39.90 13.74
CA ASP A 439 -3.79 41.08 13.98
C ASP A 439 -5.26 40.87 13.58
N SER A 440 -5.56 40.81 12.28
CA SER A 440 -6.94 40.76 11.78
C SER A 440 -7.66 39.44 12.09
N TYR A 441 -6.97 38.30 12.08
CA TYR A 441 -7.58 36.98 12.35
C TYR A 441 -8.14 36.85 13.78
N PRO A 442 -7.40 37.21 14.86
CA PRO A 442 -7.97 37.27 16.20
C PRO A 442 -9.15 38.25 16.34
N ARG A 443 -9.16 39.37 15.60
CA ARG A 443 -10.30 40.30 15.57
C ARG A 443 -11.50 39.68 14.87
N PHE A 444 -11.31 39.03 13.72
CA PHE A 444 -12.36 38.31 13.01
C PHE A 444 -13.05 37.28 13.92
N LEU A 445 -12.29 36.47 14.66
CA LEU A 445 -12.87 35.47 15.56
C LEU A 445 -13.68 36.05 16.74
N ARG A 446 -13.51 37.33 17.05
CA ARG A 446 -14.29 38.06 18.07
C ARG A 446 -15.38 38.94 17.47
N SER A 447 -15.43 39.06 16.14
CA SER A 447 -16.39 39.92 15.46
C SER A 447 -17.80 39.34 15.51
N ASP A 448 -18.80 40.22 15.48
CA ASP A 448 -20.20 39.83 15.39
C ASP A 448 -20.46 38.98 14.14
N GLN A 449 -19.74 39.23 13.03
CA GLN A 449 -19.86 38.42 11.82
C GLN A 449 -19.56 36.94 12.08
N TYR A 450 -18.42 36.63 12.70
CA TYR A 450 -18.05 35.25 13.02
C TYR A 450 -18.98 34.62 14.08
N ILE A 451 -19.35 35.38 15.11
CA ILE A 451 -20.25 34.91 16.17
C ILE A 451 -21.63 34.57 15.58
N ASN A 452 -22.20 35.44 14.74
CA ASN A 452 -23.47 35.21 14.06
C ASN A 452 -23.42 33.99 13.12
N LEU A 453 -22.33 33.82 12.35
CA LEU A 453 -22.14 32.64 11.50
C LEU A 453 -22.13 31.35 12.32
N LYS A 454 -21.44 31.37 13.47
CA LYS A 454 -21.37 30.23 14.39
C LYS A 454 -22.74 29.91 14.99
N GLU A 455 -23.52 30.91 15.37
CA GLU A 455 -24.87 30.73 15.90
C GLU A 455 -25.86 30.21 14.84
N MET A 456 -25.81 30.76 13.62
CA MET A 456 -26.60 30.27 12.49
C MET A 456 -26.26 28.82 12.15
N ALA A 457 -24.98 28.47 12.18
CA ALA A 457 -24.52 27.10 11.93
C ALA A 457 -24.97 26.12 13.03
N HIS A 458 -25.02 26.57 14.29
CA HIS A 458 -25.52 25.77 15.41
C HIS A 458 -27.04 25.53 15.36
N ASN A 459 -27.79 26.57 14.97
CA ASN A 459 -29.25 26.51 14.87
C ASN A 459 -29.77 25.79 13.63
N GLN A 460 -28.88 25.28 12.77
CA GLN A 460 -29.30 24.46 11.64
C GLN A 460 -29.93 23.14 12.13
N PRO A 461 -31.15 22.80 11.69
CA PRO A 461 -31.78 21.54 12.07
C PRO A 461 -31.00 20.39 11.43
N ILE A 462 -30.13 19.75 12.23
CA ILE A 462 -29.53 18.47 11.87
C ILE A 462 -30.68 17.47 11.85
N LYS A 463 -31.27 17.22 10.67
CA LYS A 463 -32.24 16.14 10.48
C LYS A 463 -31.50 14.80 10.61
N LYS A 464 -31.21 14.39 11.84
CA LYS A 464 -30.72 13.05 12.16
C LYS A 464 -31.82 12.07 11.74
N ARG A 465 -31.64 11.42 10.60
CA ARG A 465 -32.46 10.26 10.25
C ARG A 465 -32.02 9.12 11.15
N PHE A 466 -32.80 8.87 12.19
CA PHE A 466 -32.68 7.62 12.95
C PHE A 466 -32.97 6.46 11.99
N PHE A 467 -32.08 5.47 11.98
CA PHE A 467 -32.33 4.20 11.31
C PHE A 467 -33.59 3.58 11.91
N GLY A 468 -34.71 3.69 11.21
CA GLY A 468 -35.88 2.86 11.48
C GLY A 468 -35.52 1.42 11.12
N PHE A 469 -35.31 0.58 12.12
CA PHE A 469 -35.45 -0.87 11.95
C PHE A 469 -36.92 -1.14 11.63
N GLY A 470 -37.27 -1.14 10.35
CA GLY A 470 -38.63 -1.33 9.87
C GLY A 470 -38.61 -1.65 8.39
N SER A 471 -38.94 -2.90 8.08
CA SER A 471 -39.11 -3.49 6.75
C SER A 471 -39.79 -2.56 5.74
N GLY A 472 -39.13 -2.30 4.62
CA GLY A 472 -39.72 -1.65 3.45
C GLY A 472 -38.78 -1.75 2.25
N LYS A 473 -38.90 -2.83 1.47
CA LYS A 473 -38.25 -2.95 0.17
C LYS A 473 -38.91 -1.95 -0.79
N THR A 474 -38.33 -0.76 -0.91
CA THR A 474 -38.58 0.10 -2.07
C THR A 474 -37.29 0.14 -2.88
N GLN A 475 -37.32 -0.48 -4.06
CA GLN A 475 -36.21 -0.42 -5.02
C GLN A 475 -36.04 1.03 -5.50
N ILE A 476 -35.15 1.77 -4.86
CA ILE A 476 -34.63 3.03 -5.41
C ILE A 476 -33.51 2.64 -6.37
N LYS A 477 -33.67 3.00 -7.64
CA LYS A 477 -32.69 2.76 -8.72
C LYS A 477 -31.32 3.29 -8.28
N ARG A 478 -30.32 2.39 -8.30
CA ARG A 478 -28.90 2.73 -8.13
C ARG A 478 -28.49 3.75 -9.19
N GLN A 479 -28.40 5.01 -8.80
CA GLN A 479 -27.60 6.01 -9.50
C GLN A 479 -26.59 6.52 -8.47
N THR A 480 -25.38 5.98 -8.52
CA THR A 480 -24.22 6.66 -7.96
C THR A 480 -24.06 7.98 -8.72
N PRO A 481 -24.18 9.16 -8.10
CA PRO A 481 -23.84 10.39 -8.77
C PRO A 481 -22.32 10.52 -8.73
N SER A 482 -21.65 10.02 -9.76
CA SER A 482 -20.31 10.53 -10.07
C SER A 482 -20.45 12.02 -10.37
N PRO A 483 -19.58 12.91 -9.83
CA PRO A 483 -19.63 14.34 -10.14
C PRO A 483 -19.55 14.52 -11.66
N LYS A 484 -20.58 15.12 -12.26
CA LYS A 484 -20.59 15.39 -13.70
C LYS A 484 -19.59 16.51 -14.00
N LEU A 485 -18.47 16.16 -14.65
CA LEU A 485 -17.64 17.16 -15.33
C LEU A 485 -18.48 17.85 -16.41
N LYS A 486 -18.64 19.17 -16.30
CA LYS A 486 -19.26 20.04 -17.30
C LYS A 486 -18.48 19.90 -18.62
N ARG A 487 -19.04 19.17 -19.58
CA ARG A 487 -18.53 19.11 -20.96
C ARG A 487 -18.90 20.42 -21.65
N ARG A 488 -17.90 21.23 -22.01
CA ARG A 488 -18.07 22.41 -22.87
C ARG A 488 -18.49 21.91 -24.25
N SER A 489 -19.65 22.35 -24.71
CA SER A 489 -20.17 22.14 -26.06
C SER A 489 -19.50 23.10 -27.03
N THR A 490 -18.89 22.60 -28.10
CA THR A 490 -18.79 23.32 -29.37
C THR A 490 -19.00 22.34 -30.51
N SER A 491 -20.13 22.51 -31.18
CA SER A 491 -20.48 21.92 -32.46
C SER A 491 -19.80 22.68 -33.59
N SER A 492 -19.03 21.99 -34.44
CA SER A 492 -18.96 22.29 -35.87
C SER A 492 -18.39 21.08 -36.61
N GLU A 493 -19.22 20.50 -37.47
CA GLU A 493 -18.85 19.55 -38.51
C GLU A 493 -17.93 20.23 -39.54
N ARG A 494 -16.91 19.52 -40.04
CA ARG A 494 -16.55 19.47 -41.47
C ARG A 494 -15.48 18.42 -41.76
N GLU A 495 -15.52 18.00 -43.01
CA GLU A 495 -15.01 16.78 -43.64
C GLU A 495 -13.48 16.63 -43.73
N ALA A 496 -13.11 15.42 -44.14
CA ALA A 496 -11.78 14.86 -44.33
C ALA A 496 -10.88 15.60 -45.33
N ASN A 497 -9.57 15.63 -45.06
CA ASN A 497 -8.56 15.12 -45.99
C ASN A 497 -7.17 14.94 -45.34
N SER A 498 -6.38 14.15 -46.06
CA SER A 498 -5.14 13.45 -45.81
C SER A 498 -3.87 14.25 -45.44
N ASP A 499 -2.94 13.50 -44.83
CA ASP A 499 -1.48 13.52 -45.00
C ASP A 499 -0.54 14.32 -44.06
N ILE A 500 0.44 13.54 -43.55
CA ILE A 500 1.87 13.83 -43.29
C ILE A 500 2.33 14.31 -41.88
N SER A 501 3.05 13.37 -41.24
CA SER A 501 4.25 13.46 -40.37
C SER A 501 4.30 14.37 -39.14
N GLY A 502 4.75 13.80 -38.00
CA GLY A 502 5.28 14.58 -36.88
C GLY A 502 5.35 13.84 -35.56
N ASP A 503 6.57 13.47 -35.18
CA ASP A 503 7.03 12.80 -33.96
C ASP A 503 6.52 13.43 -32.64
N SER A 504 5.90 12.65 -31.73
CA SER A 504 5.77 12.94 -30.28
C SER A 504 5.20 11.75 -29.47
N PRO A 505 5.53 11.62 -28.16
CA PRO A 505 5.45 10.37 -27.42
C PRO A 505 4.06 10.06 -26.84
N ILE A 506 3.67 8.79 -26.97
CA ILE A 506 2.43 8.20 -26.47
C ILE A 506 2.48 8.09 -24.93
N HIS A 507 1.73 8.93 -24.22
CA HIS A 507 1.31 8.66 -22.84
C HIS A 507 0.07 7.76 -22.85
N SER A 508 0.26 6.45 -22.65
CA SER A 508 -0.83 5.51 -22.42
C SER A 508 -1.45 5.75 -21.04
N ILE A 509 -2.66 6.29 -21.01
CA ILE A 509 -3.52 6.33 -19.83
C ILE A 509 -4.18 4.95 -19.70
N THR A 510 -3.71 4.13 -18.77
CA THR A 510 -4.36 2.86 -18.41
C THR A 510 -5.39 3.12 -17.29
N PRO A 511 -6.67 2.72 -17.44
CA PRO A 511 -7.64 2.78 -16.36
C PRO A 511 -7.33 1.72 -15.30
N MET A 512 -7.03 2.13 -14.06
CA MET A 512 -6.93 1.24 -12.91
C MET A 512 -8.35 0.87 -12.45
N HIS A 513 -8.77 -0.36 -12.70
CA HIS A 513 -9.96 -0.95 -12.06
C HIS A 513 -9.65 -1.30 -10.61
N SER A 514 -10.36 -0.70 -9.65
CA SER A 514 -10.35 -1.14 -8.26
C SER A 514 -11.29 -2.33 -8.07
N TYR A 515 -10.73 -3.51 -7.82
CA TYR A 515 -11.49 -4.66 -7.34
C TYR A 515 -11.56 -4.59 -5.82
N SER A 516 -12.54 -3.84 -5.30
CA SER A 516 -12.95 -3.94 -3.89
C SER A 516 -14.24 -4.75 -3.81
N THR A 517 -14.13 -6.02 -3.44
CA THR A 517 -15.26 -6.87 -3.08
C THR A 517 -15.22 -7.15 -1.58
N GLY A 518 -15.55 -6.14 -0.78
CA GLY A 518 -15.80 -6.29 0.65
C GLY A 518 -17.30 -6.28 0.92
N ASN A 519 -17.94 -7.45 0.90
CA ASN A 519 -19.31 -7.60 1.42
C ASN A 519 -19.27 -7.50 2.95
N LEU A 520 -19.66 -6.34 3.50
CA LEU A 520 -19.95 -6.17 4.92
C LEU A 520 -21.41 -6.56 5.16
N LYS A 521 -21.66 -7.85 5.36
CA LYS A 521 -22.86 -8.33 6.04
C LYS A 521 -22.43 -9.26 7.15
N ASP A 522 -23.14 -9.16 8.26
CA ASP A 522 -23.05 -9.99 9.47
C ASP A 522 -22.13 -9.44 10.56
N MET A 523 -22.61 -8.40 11.25
CA MET A 523 -22.38 -8.26 12.69
C MET A 523 -23.72 -8.00 13.37
N ASP A 524 -24.33 -9.07 13.90
CA ASP A 524 -25.41 -8.96 14.88
C ASP A 524 -24.84 -8.32 16.15
N MET A 525 -25.26 -7.08 16.43
CA MET A 525 -24.96 -6.41 17.68
C MET A 525 -25.87 -6.95 18.79
N LYS A 526 -25.36 -7.87 19.61
CA LYS A 526 -25.92 -8.10 20.95
C LYS A 526 -25.60 -6.90 21.83
N GLN A 527 -26.65 -6.21 22.27
CA GLN A 527 -26.59 -5.14 23.25
C GLN A 527 -25.93 -5.63 24.54
N THR A 528 -24.95 -4.88 25.05
CA THR A 528 -24.51 -4.93 26.44
C THR A 528 -24.59 -3.53 27.05
N PRO A 529 -24.92 -3.39 28.36
CA PRO A 529 -25.29 -2.12 28.94
C PRO A 529 -24.07 -1.28 29.37
N SER A 530 -24.31 0.02 29.49
CA SER A 530 -23.40 1.11 29.84
C SER A 530 -22.42 0.80 30.97
N SER A 531 -21.14 1.08 30.75
CA SER A 531 -20.16 1.23 31.84
C SER A 531 -19.18 2.37 31.53
N SER A 532 -19.30 3.41 32.34
CA SER A 532 -18.33 4.42 32.80
C SER A 532 -17.05 4.65 31.97
N ARG A 533 -16.90 5.89 31.47
CA ARG A 533 -15.69 6.48 30.88
C ARG A 533 -14.44 6.13 31.68
N LYS A 534 -13.66 5.14 31.23
CA LYS A 534 -12.26 4.97 31.64
C LYS A 534 -11.38 5.77 30.69
N LYS A 535 -10.66 6.76 31.23
CA LYS A 535 -9.62 7.51 30.51
C LYS A 535 -8.66 6.53 29.83
N PHE A 536 -8.61 6.58 28.50
CA PHE A 536 -7.70 5.81 27.67
C PHE A 536 -6.27 6.29 27.96
N ASN A 537 -5.49 5.52 28.71
CA ASN A 537 -4.13 5.93 29.09
C ASN A 537 -3.16 5.52 27.98
N LEU A 538 -2.99 6.40 27.00
CA LEU A 538 -2.10 6.26 25.84
C LEU A 538 -0.64 5.93 26.25
N LEU A 539 -0.22 6.31 27.45
CA LEU A 539 1.11 5.99 27.99
C LEU A 539 1.33 4.47 28.15
N LYS A 540 0.28 3.71 28.53
CA LYS A 540 0.35 2.24 28.65
C LYS A 540 0.39 1.54 27.29
N VAL A 541 -0.27 2.12 26.28
CA VAL A 541 -0.20 1.62 24.90
C VAL A 541 1.19 1.88 24.33
N TRP A 542 1.76 3.05 24.61
CA TRP A 542 3.09 3.42 24.15
C TRP A 542 4.20 2.57 24.79
N LEU A 543 4.12 2.30 26.10
CA LEU A 543 5.05 1.38 26.79
C LEU A 543 4.97 -0.07 26.24
N ARG A 544 3.79 -0.53 25.81
CA ARG A 544 3.63 -1.83 25.15
C ARG A 544 4.24 -1.85 23.75
N ILE A 545 4.11 -0.77 22.99
CA ILE A 545 4.70 -0.66 21.65
C ILE A 545 6.23 -0.57 21.77
N TYR A 546 6.76 0.27 22.66
CA TYR A 546 8.20 0.42 22.85
C TYR A 546 8.89 -0.89 23.26
N ASN A 547 8.30 -1.65 24.18
CA ASN A 547 8.82 -2.94 24.62
C ASN A 547 8.66 -4.08 23.60
N SER A 548 7.97 -3.84 22.47
CA SER A 548 7.88 -4.80 21.36
C SER A 548 8.93 -4.58 20.26
N PHE A 549 9.73 -3.51 20.38
CA PHE A 549 10.82 -3.18 19.46
C PHE A 549 12.23 -3.36 20.05
N ILE A 550 12.32 -3.75 21.33
CA ILE A 550 13.53 -4.30 21.98
C ILE A 550 13.33 -5.81 22.06
#